data_AF-A0A938T1N0-F1
#
_entry.id   AF-A0A938T1N0-F1
#
_cell.length_a   1.000
_cell.length_b   1.000
_cell.length_c   1.000
_cell.angle_alpha   90.00
_cell.angle_beta   90.00
_cell.angle_gamma   90.00
#
_symmetry.space_group_name_H-M   'P 1'
#
loop_
_entity.id
_entity.type
_entity.pdbx_description
1 polymer ?
#
loop_
_entity_poly.entity_id
_entity_poly.type
_entity_poly.pdbx_seq_one_letter_code
_entity_poly.pdbx_strand_id
1 'polypeptide(L)'
;MLTPSYTKQFRKDIKRIEKSGRHDIEKLKAVIRTLIDAKQLDHKYKDHVLTGNFKDRRECHIEPDWLLVYKVDRKQKTIIFERTGSHSDIFE
;
A
#
# COMPACT_ATOMS: atom_id res chain seq x y z
N MET A 1 -14.82 3.51 -8.68
CA MET A 1 -13.37 3.73 -8.71
C MET A 1 -13.01 4.91 -7.82
N LEU A 2 -11.97 4.75 -7.00
CA LEU A 2 -11.37 5.77 -6.16
C LEU A 2 -10.30 6.53 -6.94
N THR A 3 -10.12 7.82 -6.65
CA THR A 3 -9.03 8.60 -7.25
C THR A 3 -7.73 8.32 -6.49
N PRO A 4 -6.70 7.76 -7.14
CA PRO A 4 -5.43 7.47 -6.48
C PRO A 4 -4.61 8.73 -6.25
N SER A 5 -4.00 8.83 -5.08
CA SER A 5 -2.99 9.82 -4.70
C SER A 5 -1.78 9.12 -4.13
N TYR A 6 -0.59 9.63 -4.42
CA TYR A 6 0.69 9.00 -4.05
C TYR A 6 1.54 10.02 -3.31
N THR A 7 1.98 9.69 -2.10
CA THR A 7 2.88 10.56 -1.34
C THR A 7 4.27 10.62 -1.98
N LYS A 8 5.04 11.66 -1.63
CA LYS A 8 6.46 11.76 -2.05
C LYS A 8 7.28 10.56 -1.54
N GLN A 9 6.96 10.05 -0.35
CA GLN A 9 7.66 8.92 0.23
C GLN A 9 7.34 7.63 -0.51
N PHE A 10 6.06 7.36 -0.80
CA PHE A 10 5.65 6.22 -1.62
C PHE A 10 6.39 6.17 -2.97
N ARG A 11 6.53 7.32 -3.65
CA ARG A 11 7.28 7.40 -4.92
C ARG A 11 8.76 7.06 -4.75
N LYS A 12 9.38 7.39 -3.61
CA LYS A 12 10.77 7.01 -3.31
C LYS A 12 10.89 5.52 -3.01
N ASP A 13 9.92 4.98 -2.27
CA ASP A 13 9.85 3.57 -1.91
C ASP A 13 9.77 2.67 -3.16
N ILE A 14 8.89 3.02 -4.11
CA ILE A 14 8.78 2.34 -5.41
C ILE A 14 10.13 2.30 -6.15
N LYS A 15 10.80 3.45 -6.27
CA LYS A 15 12.10 3.53 -6.93
C LYS A 15 13.16 2.66 -6.25
N ARG A 16 13.12 2.54 -4.92
CA ARG A 16 14.02 1.67 -4.15
C ARG A 16 13.76 0.20 -4.48
N ILE A 17 12.49 -0.21 -4.50
CA ILE A 17 12.08 -1.58 -4.83
C ILE A 17 12.46 -1.95 -6.26
N GLU A 18 12.13 -1.08 -7.23
CA GLU A 18 12.50 -1.26 -8.64
C GLU A 18 14.00 -1.39 -8.82
N LYS A 19 14.79 -0.54 -8.16
CA LYS A 19 16.25 -0.60 -8.20
C LYS A 19 16.82 -1.87 -7.55
N SER A 20 16.15 -2.38 -6.52
CA SER A 20 16.62 -3.57 -5.81
C SER A 20 16.43 -4.86 -6.61
N GLY A 21 15.45 -4.91 -7.52
CA GLY A 21 15.14 -6.11 -8.31
C GLY A 21 14.66 -7.33 -7.50
N ARG A 22 14.45 -7.18 -6.18
CA ARG A 22 14.06 -8.26 -5.27
C ARG A 22 12.58 -8.64 -5.36
N HIS A 23 11.75 -7.69 -5.77
CA HIS A 23 10.30 -7.85 -5.79
C HIS A 23 9.75 -7.59 -7.18
N ASP A 24 8.73 -8.36 -7.53
CA ASP A 24 7.98 -8.16 -8.76
C ASP A 24 6.96 -7.02 -8.58
N ILE A 25 7.23 -5.89 -9.22
CA ILE A 25 6.40 -4.68 -9.13
C ILE A 25 4.97 -4.89 -9.67
N GLU A 26 4.76 -5.89 -10.54
CA GLU A 26 3.45 -6.18 -11.10
C GLU A 26 2.49 -6.69 -10.01
N LYS A 27 2.99 -7.39 -8.98
CA LYS A 27 2.19 -7.81 -7.82
C LYS A 27 1.59 -6.61 -7.08
N LEU A 28 2.41 -5.58 -6.84
CA LEU A 28 1.96 -4.35 -6.20
C LEU A 28 0.94 -3.62 -7.07
N LYS A 29 1.20 -3.48 -8.37
CA LYS A 29 0.26 -2.84 -9.31
C LYS A 29 -1.10 -3.53 -9.34
N ALA A 30 -1.12 -4.86 -9.30
CA ALA A 30 -2.35 -5.64 -9.25
C ALA A 30 -3.18 -5.32 -7.98
N VAL A 31 -2.54 -5.25 -6.81
CA VAL A 31 -3.20 -4.86 -5.55
C VAL A 31 -3.72 -3.43 -5.62
N ILE A 32 -2.90 -2.49 -6.08
CA ILE A 32 -3.29 -1.08 -6.25
C ILE A 32 -4.52 -0.96 -7.15
N ARG A 33 -4.57 -1.69 -8.27
CA ARG A 33 -5.71 -1.67 -9.19
C ARG A 33 -6.99 -2.19 -8.53
N THR A 34 -6.90 -3.27 -7.77
CA THR A 34 -8.04 -3.82 -7.01
C THR A 34 -8.56 -2.80 -5.99
N LEU A 35 -7.66 -2.15 -5.26
CA LEU A 35 -7.99 -1.12 -4.28
C LEU A 35 -8.63 0.12 -4.93
N ILE A 36 -8.09 0.60 -6.06
CA ILE A 36 -8.66 1.71 -6.83
C ILE A 36 -10.07 1.36 -7.31
N ASP A 37 -10.34 0.10 -7.66
CA ASP A 37 -11.68 -0.33 -8.05
C ASP A 37 -12.66 -0.44 -6.87
N ALA A 38 -12.20 -0.14 -5.64
CA ALA A 38 -12.94 -0.33 -4.40
C ALA A 38 -13.40 -1.79 -4.18
N LYS A 39 -12.66 -2.75 -4.75
CA LYS A 39 -12.86 -4.18 -4.54
C LYS A 39 -12.17 -4.63 -3.26
N GLN A 40 -12.75 -5.64 -2.62
CA GLN A 40 -12.14 -6.27 -1.46
C GLN A 40 -10.88 -7.04 -1.87
N LEU A 41 -9.82 -6.90 -1.10
CA LEU A 41 -8.61 -7.69 -1.28
C LEU A 41 -8.85 -9.13 -0.79
N ASP A 42 -8.21 -10.07 -1.47
CA ASP A 42 -8.17 -11.46 -1.04
C ASP A 42 -7.54 -11.58 0.36
N HIS A 43 -8.00 -12.55 1.16
CA HIS A 43 -7.55 -12.75 2.54
C HIS A 43 -6.03 -12.98 2.64
N LYS A 44 -5.38 -13.50 1.59
CA LYS A 44 -3.92 -13.69 1.55
C LYS A 44 -3.13 -12.39 1.73
N TYR A 45 -3.70 -11.25 1.37
CA TYR A 45 -3.05 -9.94 1.51
C TYR A 45 -3.12 -9.41 2.94
N LYS A 46 -3.79 -10.09 3.88
CA LYS A 46 -3.86 -9.72 5.31
C LYS A 46 -4.21 -8.24 5.54
N ASP A 47 -5.12 -7.70 4.73
CA ASP A 47 -5.55 -6.30 4.83
C ASP A 47 -6.19 -6.03 6.20
N HIS A 48 -5.60 -5.11 6.95
CA HIS A 48 -6.07 -4.74 8.28
C HIS A 48 -5.87 -3.24 8.57
N VAL A 49 -6.61 -2.73 9.55
CA VAL A 49 -6.50 -1.34 9.99
C VAL A 49 -5.32 -1.23 10.96
N LEU A 50 -4.47 -0.22 10.74
CA LEU A 50 -3.37 0.08 11.65
C LEU A 50 -3.88 0.80 12.90
N THR A 51 -3.28 0.48 14.04
CA THR A 51 -3.59 1.08 15.35
C THR A 51 -2.57 2.16 15.74
N GLY A 52 -2.87 2.96 16.77
CA GLY A 52 -1.95 3.97 17.31
C GLY A 52 -1.82 5.22 16.43
N ASN A 53 -0.59 5.70 16.21
CA ASN A 53 -0.29 6.90 15.41
C ASN A 53 -0.68 6.77 13.93
N PHE A 54 -1.00 5.57 13.48
CA PHE A 54 -1.49 5.26 12.14
C PHE A 54 -3.01 5.10 12.07
N LYS A 55 -3.75 5.70 13.00
CA LYS A 55 -5.22 5.69 13.02
C LYS A 55 -5.77 6.11 11.65
N ASP A 56 -6.78 5.36 11.18
CA ASP A 56 -7.43 5.50 9.87
C ASP A 56 -6.58 5.11 8.65
N ARG A 57 -5.43 4.47 8.86
CA ARG A 57 -4.64 3.84 7.80
C ARG A 57 -4.85 2.33 7.79
N ARG A 58 -4.61 1.74 6.63
CA ARG A 58 -4.66 0.31 6.40
C ARG A 58 -3.31 -0.17 5.92
N GLU A 59 -3.00 -1.41 6.26
CA GLU A 59 -1.84 -2.13 5.77
C GLU A 59 -2.28 -3.43 5.13
N CYS A 60 -1.65 -3.78 4.02
CA CYS A 60 -1.73 -5.13 3.46
C CYS A 60 -0.34 -5.64 3.04
N HIS A 61 -0.17 -6.97 3.10
CA HIS A 61 1.02 -7.68 2.67
C HIS A 61 0.92 -8.03 1.19
N ILE A 62 1.80 -7.47 0.36
CA ILE A 62 2.00 -7.89 -1.03
C ILE A 62 2.77 -9.22 -1.07
N GLU A 63 3.78 -9.34 -0.21
CA GLU A 63 4.57 -10.54 0.09
C GLU A 63 4.85 -10.61 1.61
N PRO A 64 5.40 -11.72 2.16
CA PRO A 64 5.60 -11.87 3.60
C PRO A 64 6.31 -10.68 4.27
N ASP A 65 7.35 -10.14 3.63
CA ASP A 65 8.11 -8.97 4.09
C ASP A 65 8.01 -7.81 3.07
N TRP A 66 6.85 -7.64 2.44
CA TRP A 66 6.58 -6.49 1.58
C TRP A 66 5.16 -5.98 1.78
N LEU A 67 5.05 -4.77 2.29
CA LEU A 67 3.82 -4.16 2.76
C LEU A 67 3.42 -2.97 1.89
N LEU A 68 2.14 -2.67 1.91
CA LEU A 68 1.55 -1.47 1.36
C LEU A 68 0.72 -0.78 2.45
N VAL A 69 1.07 0.46 2.78
CA VAL A 69 0.31 1.32 3.69
C VAL A 69 -0.48 2.33 2.88
N TYR A 70 -1.79 2.37 3.11
CA TYR A 70 -2.69 3.26 2.40
C TYR A 70 -3.83 3.77 3.28
N LYS A 71 -4.45 4.87 2.86
CA LYS A 71 -5.62 5.47 3.50
C LYS A 71 -6.74 5.64 2.48
N VAL A 72 -7.97 5.31 2.87
CA VAL A 72 -9.15 5.48 2.04
C VAL A 72 -10.00 6.61 2.60
N ASP A 73 -10.17 7.69 1.84
CA ASP A 73 -11.12 8.75 2.15
C ASP A 73 -12.43 8.48 1.41
N ARG A 74 -13.42 7.98 2.15
CA ARG A 74 -14.74 7.65 1.60
C ARG A 74 -15.54 8.89 1.21
N LYS A 75 -15.30 10.04 1.84
CA LYS A 75 -16.02 11.29 1.55
C LYS A 75 -15.58 11.88 0.22
N GLN A 76 -14.27 11.91 0.00
CA GLN A 76 -13.64 12.43 -1.22
C GLN A 76 -13.50 11.37 -2.32
N LYS A 77 -13.87 10.10 -2.05
CA LYS A 77 -13.67 8.95 -2.93
C LYS A 77 -12.21 8.83 -3.40
N THR A 78 -11.26 9.09 -2.51
CA THR A 78 -9.83 9.02 -2.81
C THR A 78 -9.16 7.89 -2.04
N ILE A 79 -8.08 7.37 -2.62
CA ILE A 79 -7.16 6.45 -1.95
C ILE A 79 -5.77 7.04 -1.99
N ILE A 80 -5.12 7.13 -0.83
CA ILE A 80 -3.80 7.71 -0.65
C ILE A 80 -2.84 6.57 -0.33
N PHE A 81 -1.90 6.30 -1.23
CA PHE A 81 -0.82 5.36 -1.01
C PHE A 81 0.34 6.08 -0.32
N GLU A 82 0.62 5.70 0.93
CA GLU A 82 1.53 6.42 1.82
C GLU A 82 2.95 5.85 1.82
N ARG A 83 3.09 4.52 1.95
CA ARG A 83 4.37 3.82 2.05
C ARG A 83 4.28 2.42 1.41
N THR A 84 5.42 1.91 0.96
CA THR A 84 5.57 0.49 0.63
C THR A 84 7.00 0.03 0.90
N GLY A 85 7.22 -1.24 1.23
CA GLY A 85 8.56 -1.74 1.59
C GLY A 85 8.49 -2.86 2.62
N SER A 86 9.64 -3.24 3.17
CA SER A 86 9.72 -4.21 4.26
C SER A 86 9.12 -3.69 5.56
N HIS A 87 8.94 -4.56 6.57
CA HIS A 87 8.56 -4.10 7.90
C HIS A 87 9.56 -3.07 8.44
N SER A 88 10.87 -3.31 8.30
CA SER A 88 11.92 -2.39 8.74
C SER A 88 11.91 -1.08 7.98
N ASP A 89 11.62 -1.07 6.66
CA ASP A 89 11.54 0.19 5.92
C ASP A 89 10.42 1.12 6.44
N ILE A 90 9.34 0.55 6.96
CA ILE A 90 8.11 1.27 7.27
C ILE A 90 7.98 1.60 8.76
N PHE A 91 8.41 0.71 9.65
CA PHE A 91 8.16 0.79 11.10
C PHE A 91 9.40 0.95 11.98
N GLU A 92 10.60 0.86 11.42
CA GLU A 92 11.88 1.11 12.09
C GLU A 92 12.43 2.50 11.71
#